data_AF-A0A815XWC7-F1
#
_entry.id   AF-A0A815XWC7-F1
#
_cell.length_a   1.000
_cell.length_b   1.000
_cell.length_c   1.000
_cell.angle_alpha   90.00
_cell.angle_beta   90.00
_cell.angle_gamma   90.00
#
_symmetry.space_group_name_H-M   'P 1'
#
loop_
_entity.id
_entity.type
_entity.pdbx_description
1 polymer ?
#
loop_
_entity_poly.entity_id
_entity_poly.type
_entity_poly.pdbx_seq_one_letter_code
_entity_poly.pdbx_strand_id
1 'polypeptide(L)'
;MTRNSATKANMTKMELKKLKSILPTLKQKPTSTPMEIVLETIRYIRQLEDQLIDRFQFDASNSTSQSSLSDVSTLSNDSSLLSISTPLQDIGNSN
;
A
#
# COMPACT_ATOMS: atom_id res chain seq x y z
N MET A 1 1.96 -48.79 21.04
CA MET A 1 1.13 -47.59 20.76
C MET A 1 1.85 -46.73 19.72
N THR A 2 1.47 -46.81 18.43
CA THR A 2 2.16 -46.09 17.32
C THR A 2 1.20 -45.40 16.33
N ARG A 3 -0.12 -45.45 16.56
CA ARG A 3 -1.13 -44.91 15.63
C ARG A 3 -1.07 -43.38 15.48
N ASN A 4 -0.57 -42.65 16.48
CA ASN A 4 -0.61 -41.18 16.47
C ASN A 4 0.41 -40.53 15.52
N SER A 5 1.56 -41.16 15.22
CA SER A 5 2.55 -40.56 14.32
C SER A 5 2.16 -40.68 12.85
N ALA A 6 1.56 -41.82 12.47
CA ALA A 6 1.06 -42.06 11.11
C ALA A 6 -0.04 -41.08 10.72
N THR A 7 -0.98 -40.78 11.64
CA THR A 7 -2.05 -39.80 11.40
C THR A 7 -1.48 -38.40 11.17
N LYS A 8 -0.49 -37.97 11.97
CA LYS A 8 0.18 -36.67 11.81
C LYS A 8 0.91 -36.56 10.48
N ALA A 9 1.66 -37.60 10.09
CA ALA A 9 2.38 -37.63 8.81
C ALA A 9 1.41 -37.53 7.61
N ASN A 10 0.25 -38.19 7.69
CA ASN A 10 -0.78 -38.08 6.65
C ASN A 10 -1.36 -36.67 6.56
N MET A 11 -1.62 -36.01 7.69
CA MET A 11 -2.07 -34.61 7.69
C MET A 11 -1.01 -33.69 7.09
N THR A 12 0.27 -33.82 7.47
CA THR A 12 1.36 -33.03 6.89
C THR A 12 1.43 -33.19 5.36
N LYS A 13 1.26 -34.40 4.85
CA LYS A 13 1.25 -34.66 3.41
C LYS A 13 0.05 -34.02 2.70
N MET A 14 -1.12 -34.02 3.34
CA MET A 14 -2.31 -33.33 2.81
C MET A 14 -2.11 -31.82 2.77
N GLU A 15 -1.59 -31.23 3.84
CA GLU A 15 -1.31 -29.79 3.90
C GLU A 15 -0.27 -29.37 2.87
N LEU A 16 0.81 -30.13 2.69
CA LEU A 16 1.80 -29.88 1.63
C LEU A 16 1.18 -29.93 0.23
N LYS A 17 0.26 -30.87 -0.02
CA LYS A 17 -0.44 -30.96 -1.30
C LYS A 17 -1.36 -29.75 -1.53
N LYS A 18 -2.08 -29.33 -0.49
CA LYS A 18 -2.93 -28.12 -0.52
C LYS A 18 -2.09 -26.87 -0.77
N LEU A 19 -0.96 -26.75 -0.08
CA LEU A 19 -0.03 -25.66 -0.24
C LEU A 19 0.53 -25.59 -1.66
N LYS A 20 0.97 -26.72 -2.22
CA LYS A 20 1.41 -26.80 -3.62
C LYS A 20 0.33 -26.32 -4.62
N SER A 21 -0.94 -26.59 -4.35
CA SER A 21 -2.04 -26.25 -5.27
C SER A 21 -2.31 -24.75 -5.41
N ILE A 22 -1.95 -23.96 -4.39
CA ILE A 22 -2.14 -22.51 -4.37
C ILE A 22 -0.91 -21.73 -4.87
N LEU A 23 0.25 -22.40 -5.00
CA LEU A 23 1.49 -21.77 -5.44
C LEU A 23 1.54 -21.71 -6.98
N PRO A 24 1.54 -20.50 -7.60
CA PRO A 24 1.42 -20.36 -9.06
C PRO A 24 2.51 -21.10 -9.85
N THR A 25 3.73 -21.04 -9.35
CA THR A 25 4.96 -21.61 -9.92
C THR A 25 5.06 -23.13 -9.77
N LEU A 26 4.55 -23.68 -8.66
CA LEU A 26 4.63 -25.12 -8.38
C LEU A 26 3.42 -25.90 -8.85
N LYS A 27 2.32 -25.24 -9.23
CA LYS A 27 1.13 -25.89 -9.77
C LYS A 27 1.44 -26.70 -11.04
N GLN A 28 2.38 -26.24 -11.86
CA GLN A 28 2.78 -26.91 -13.11
C GLN A 28 3.98 -27.87 -12.94
N LYS A 29 4.71 -27.80 -11.81
CA LYS A 29 5.88 -28.64 -11.56
C LYS A 29 5.42 -30.02 -11.06
N PRO A 30 5.66 -31.13 -11.79
CA PRO A 30 5.12 -32.44 -11.42
C PRO A 30 5.68 -32.93 -10.08
N THR A 31 6.98 -32.78 -9.86
CA THR A 31 7.67 -33.18 -8.64
C THR A 31 8.21 -31.95 -7.90
N SER A 32 7.91 -31.85 -6.60
CA SER A 32 8.45 -30.80 -5.75
C SER A 32 8.72 -31.38 -4.37
N THR A 33 9.87 -31.08 -3.80
CA THR A 33 10.21 -31.55 -2.46
C THR A 33 9.42 -30.76 -1.41
N PRO A 34 9.19 -31.30 -0.20
CA PRO A 34 8.55 -30.54 0.89
C PRO A 34 9.26 -29.21 1.17
N MET A 35 10.60 -29.19 1.11
CA MET A 35 11.41 -27.99 1.32
C MET A 35 11.16 -26.94 0.23
N GLU A 36 11.13 -27.34 -1.04
CA GLU A 36 10.81 -26.44 -2.15
C GLU A 36 9.41 -25.83 -2.00
N ILE A 37 8.42 -26.63 -1.60
CA ILE A 37 7.05 -26.14 -1.35
C ILE A 37 7.04 -25.07 -0.26
N VAL A 38 7.76 -25.29 0.84
CA VAL A 38 7.83 -24.34 1.96
C VAL A 38 8.56 -23.06 1.56
N LEU A 39 9.73 -23.16 0.92
CA LEU A 39 10.49 -21.99 0.47
C LEU A 39 9.69 -21.14 -0.50
N GLU A 40 8.99 -21.79 -1.43
CA GLU A 40 8.18 -21.09 -2.40
C GLU A 40 6.95 -20.44 -1.77
N THR A 41 6.39 -21.05 -0.73
CA THR A 41 5.32 -20.45 0.06
C THR A 41 5.77 -19.16 0.71
N ILE A 42 6.95 -19.16 1.35
CA ILE A 42 7.50 -17.96 1.99
C ILE A 42 7.70 -16.87 0.95
N ARG A 43 8.24 -17.21 -0.22
CA ARG A 43 8.42 -16.26 -1.33
C ARG A 43 7.11 -15.69 -1.81
N TYR A 44 6.08 -16.53 -1.97
CA TYR A 44 4.77 -16.10 -2.45
C TYR A 44 4.05 -15.20 -1.44
N ILE A 45 4.17 -15.48 -0.13
CA ILE A 45 3.63 -14.61 0.93
C ILE A 45 4.25 -13.21 0.83
N ARG A 46 5.58 -13.11 0.77
CA ARG A 46 6.26 -11.80 0.64
C ARG A 46 5.81 -11.03 -0.60
N GLN A 47 5.69 -11.72 -1.74
CA GLN A 47 5.20 -11.11 -2.97
C GLN A 47 3.76 -10.58 -2.85
N LEU A 48 2.89 -11.26 -2.09
CA LEU A 48 1.52 -10.79 -1.83
C LEU A 48 1.49 -9.61 -0.86
N GLU A 49 2.37 -9.61 0.15
CA GLU A 49 2.53 -8.49 1.09
C GLU A 49 3.00 -7.22 0.36
N ASP A 50 4.02 -7.33 -0.49
CA ASP A 50 4.53 -6.22 -1.30
C ASP A 50 3.42 -5.63 -2.19
N GLN A 51 2.67 -6.49 -2.90
CA GLN A 51 1.53 -6.05 -3.72
C GLN A 51 0.43 -5.35 -2.93
N LEU A 52 0.20 -5.76 -1.69
CA LEU A 52 -0.81 -5.14 -0.84
C LEU A 52 -0.34 -3.74 -0.40
N ILE A 53 0.91 -3.62 0.02
CA ILE A 53 1.53 -2.35 0.42
C ILE A 53 1.51 -1.35 -0.74
N ASP A 54 1.91 -1.77 -1.93
CA ASP A 54 1.94 -0.91 -3.12
C ASP A 54 0.55 -0.35 -3.46
N ARG A 55 -0.51 -1.16 -3.35
CA ARG A 55 -1.89 -0.70 -3.58
C ARG A 55 -2.35 0.33 -2.55
N PHE A 56 -2.05 0.11 -1.27
CA PHE A 56 -2.40 1.08 -0.23
C PHE A 56 -1.66 2.41 -0.41
N GLN A 57 -0.39 2.37 -0.82
CA GLN A 57 0.37 3.59 -1.11
C GLN A 57 -0.14 4.31 -2.36
N PHE A 58 -0.55 3.57 -3.39
CA PHE A 58 -1.16 4.13 -4.59
C PHE A 58 -2.49 4.83 -4.28
N ASP A 59 -3.36 4.22 -3.46
CA ASP A 59 -4.64 4.82 -3.09
C ASP A 59 -4.46 6.09 -2.23
N ALA A 60 -3.48 6.09 -1.31
CA ALA A 60 -3.16 7.24 -0.47
C ALA A 60 -2.56 8.43 -1.26
N SER A 61 -1.75 8.15 -2.29
CA SER A 61 -1.17 9.18 -3.14
C SER A 61 -2.17 9.74 -4.17
N ASN A 62 -3.10 8.92 -4.65
CA ASN A 62 -4.15 9.35 -5.56
C ASN A 62 -5.24 10.20 -4.88
N SER A 63 -5.52 9.96 -3.60
CA SER A 63 -6.48 10.76 -2.82
C SER A 63 -5.96 12.15 -2.43
N THR A 64 -4.64 12.39 -2.46
CA THR A 64 -4.05 13.72 -2.23
C THR A 64 -4.05 14.59 -3.50
N SER A 65 -4.04 13.98 -4.68
CA SER A 65 -3.88 14.69 -5.96
C SER A 65 -5.17 15.25 -6.56
N GLN A 66 -6.34 15.04 -5.92
CA GLN A 66 -7.61 15.59 -6.39
C GLN A 66 -8.24 16.65 -5.45
N SER A 67 -7.59 17.01 -4.35
CA SER A 67 -8.10 18.01 -3.38
C SER A 67 -7.55 19.44 -3.59
N SER A 68 -6.90 19.72 -4.72
CA SER A 68 -6.38 21.05 -5.00
C SER A 68 -6.51 21.29 -6.48
N LEU A 69 -7.55 22.06 -6.85
CA LEU A 69 -7.82 22.77 -8.11
C LEU A 69 -9.31 22.62 -8.50
N SER A 70 -10.18 23.25 -7.72
CA SER A 70 -11.49 23.71 -8.21
C SER A 70 -11.66 25.18 -7.84
N ASP A 71 -11.24 26.01 -8.80
CA ASP A 71 -11.85 27.28 -9.16
C ASP A 71 -12.09 28.36 -8.09
N VAL A 72 -11.05 29.17 -7.91
CA VAL A 72 -11.21 30.63 -7.79
C VAL A 72 -11.74 31.14 -9.13
N SER A 73 -13.04 31.47 -9.21
CA SER A 73 -13.64 32.39 -10.20
C SER A 73 -15.13 32.59 -9.93
N THR A 74 -15.46 33.33 -8.87
CA THR A 74 -16.75 34.03 -8.78
C THR A 74 -16.49 35.49 -8.43
N LEU A 75 -16.51 36.34 -9.47
CA LEU A 75 -16.75 37.76 -9.32
C LEU A 75 -18.05 37.94 -8.51
N SER A 76 -17.98 38.65 -7.39
CA SER A 76 -19.11 39.43 -6.93
C SER A 76 -18.62 40.77 -6.39
N ASN A 77 -19.01 41.77 -7.16
CA ASN A 77 -18.87 43.18 -6.96
C ASN A 77 -19.68 43.57 -5.71
N ASP A 78 -19.03 44.06 -4.65
CA ASP A 78 -19.73 44.88 -3.67
C ASP A 78 -18.83 45.99 -3.12
N SER A 79 -19.36 47.21 -3.21
CA SER A 79 -18.75 48.45 -2.79
C SER A 79 -19.29 48.79 -1.42
N SER A 80 -18.47 48.77 -0.36
CA SER A 80 -18.71 49.57 0.85
C SER A 80 -17.50 49.61 1.78
N LEU A 81 -16.86 50.79 1.79
CA LEU A 81 -16.32 51.54 2.93
C LEU A 81 -15.87 50.79 4.20
N LEU A 82 -14.62 51.01 4.61
CA LEU A 82 -14.26 51.70 5.88
C LEU A 82 -12.73 51.70 6.10
N SER A 83 -12.16 52.89 5.93
CA SER A 83 -11.19 53.59 6.80
C SER A 83 -10.16 52.77 7.63
N ILE A 84 -8.87 53.15 7.54
CA ILE A 84 -8.12 53.90 8.58
C ILE A 84 -6.61 53.99 8.24
N SER A 85 -6.12 55.22 8.41
CA SER A 85 -4.77 55.79 8.49
C SER A 85 -3.48 54.93 8.52
N THR A 86 -2.52 55.46 7.75
CA THR A 86 -1.04 55.35 7.72
C THR A 86 -0.30 55.11 9.06
N PRO A 87 0.98 54.65 9.07
CA PRO A 87 2.12 55.54 8.75
C PRO A 87 3.14 54.98 7.74
N LEU A 88 3.71 55.92 6.98
CA LEU A 88 4.96 55.82 6.20
C LEU A 88 6.07 55.09 6.97
N GLN A 89 6.82 54.24 6.29
CA GLN A 89 8.25 54.04 6.56
C GLN A 89 9.02 54.51 5.32
N ASP A 90 9.47 55.75 5.39
CA ASP A 90 10.32 56.40 4.40
C ASP A 90 11.79 56.15 4.73
N ILE A 91 12.47 55.54 3.76
CA ILE A 91 13.84 55.76 3.28
C ILE A 91 14.98 55.84 4.33
N GLY A 92 15.90 54.89 4.20
CA GLY A 92 17.23 55.03 4.77
C GLY A 92 18.00 56.19 4.15
N ASN A 93 18.78 56.89 4.97
CA ASN A 93 20.09 57.35 4.53
C ASN A 93 21.02 57.48 5.73
N SER A 94 22.13 56.75 5.67
CA SER A 94 23.30 56.96 6.50
C SER A 94 24.02 58.22 6.03
N ASN A 95 24.30 59.13 6.96
CA ASN A 95 25.59 59.82 7.15
C ASN A 95 25.47 60.91 8.20
#